data_AF-A0A851QIF9-F1
#
_entry.id   AF-A0A851QIF9-F1
#
_cell.length_a   1.000
_cell.length_b   1.000
_cell.length_c   1.000
_cell.angle_alpha   90.00
_cell.angle_beta   90.00
_cell.angle_gamma   90.00
#
_symmetry.space_group_name_H-M   'P 1'
#
loop_
_entity.id
_entity.type
_entity.pdbx_description
1 polymer ?
#
loop_
_entity_poly.entity_id
_entity_poly.type
_entity_poly.pdbx_seq_one_letter_code
_entity_poly.pdbx_strand_id
1 'polypeptide(L)'
;LQNVTSWSSSILCYYSCGGERKVVTTKLITYRALERVELQSVPQLEVGKSHKLVCNVPQVAPIQNLTVIMWRGRERLHTETFEQQSQDEPVLVQVIHPLTARREDNG
;
A
#
# COMPACT_ATOMS: atom_id res chain seq x y z
N LEU A 1 3.71 -4.11 16.90
CA LEU A 1 3.41 -5.49 16.47
C LEU A 1 4.62 -5.98 15.67
N GLN A 2 5.40 -6.94 16.19
CA GLN A 2 6.60 -7.43 15.50
C GLN A 2 6.37 -8.76 14.77
N ASN A 3 5.39 -9.57 15.18
CA ASN A 3 5.05 -10.85 14.55
C ASN A 3 3.57 -10.90 14.16
N VAL A 4 3.27 -10.73 12.86
CA VAL A 4 1.92 -10.93 12.30
C VAL A 4 1.85 -12.34 11.73
N THR A 5 1.02 -13.20 12.32
CA THR A 5 0.82 -14.59 11.85
C THR A 5 -0.38 -14.73 10.91
N SER A 6 -1.32 -13.78 10.93
CA SER A 6 -2.48 -13.73 10.05
C SER A 6 -2.89 -12.27 9.81
N TRP A 7 -3.13 -11.93 8.54
CA TRP A 7 -3.54 -10.59 8.11
C TRP A 7 -5.05 -10.40 8.16
N SER A 8 -5.79 -11.47 7.91
CA SER A 8 -7.24 -11.54 8.05
C SER A 8 -7.65 -12.82 8.75
N SER A 9 -8.37 -12.67 9.86
CA SER A 9 -8.93 -13.78 10.63
C SER A 9 -10.43 -13.60 10.83
N SER A 10 -11.18 -14.69 10.71
CA SER A 10 -12.60 -14.74 11.06
C SER A 10 -12.76 -15.28 12.47
N ILE A 11 -13.20 -14.44 13.40
CA ILE A 11 -13.42 -14.79 14.80
C ILE A 11 -14.88 -15.16 14.98
N LEU A 12 -15.12 -16.36 15.48
CA LEU A 12 -16.44 -16.87 15.82
C LEU A 12 -16.65 -16.74 17.33
N CYS A 13 -17.58 -15.87 17.72
CA CYS A 13 -18.07 -15.76 19.08
C CYS A 13 -19.40 -16.50 19.18
N TYR A 14 -19.65 -17.17 20.30
CA TYR A 14 -20.94 -17.78 20.55
C TYR A 14 -21.33 -17.64 22.01
N TYR A 15 -22.62 -17.67 22.28
CA TYR A 15 -23.15 -17.82 23.62
C TYR A 15 -24.30 -18.82 23.61
N SER A 16 -24.48 -19.49 24.74
CA SER A 16 -25.59 -20.42 24.96
C SER A 16 -26.43 -19.96 26.13
N CYS A 17 -27.75 -19.85 25.95
CA CYS A 17 -28.68 -19.47 26.99
C CYS A 17 -30.02 -20.19 26.78
N GLY A 18 -30.57 -20.83 27.81
CA GLY A 18 -31.90 -21.46 27.73
C GLY A 18 -32.06 -22.56 26.67
N GLY A 19 -30.97 -23.26 26.30
CA GLY A 19 -30.98 -24.26 25.23
C GLY A 19 -30.82 -23.68 23.82
N GLU A 20 -30.81 -22.36 23.65
CA GLU A 20 -30.48 -21.69 22.39
C GLU A 20 -28.98 -21.38 22.33
N ARG A 21 -28.37 -21.58 21.14
CA ARG A 21 -27.00 -21.18 20.85
C ARG A 21 -27.01 -20.12 19.76
N LYS A 22 -26.45 -18.95 20.05
CA LYS A 22 -26.23 -17.90 19.05
C LYS A 22 -24.76 -17.79 18.71
N VAL A 23 -24.50 -17.57 17.43
CA VAL A 23 -23.16 -17.43 16.86
C VAL A 23 -23.08 -16.08 16.15
N VAL A 24 -22.01 -15.34 16.42
CA VAL A 24 -21.69 -14.07 15.80
C VAL A 24 -20.28 -14.18 15.23
N THR A 25 -20.10 -13.75 14.00
CA THR A 25 -18.80 -13.74 13.34
C THR A 25 -18.32 -12.30 13.21
N THR A 26 -17.03 -12.06 13.49
CA THR A 26 -16.37 -10.78 13.25
C THR A 26 -15.06 -10.99 12.51
N LYS A 27 -14.65 -10.02 11.69
CA LYS A 27 -13.40 -10.06 10.93
C LYS A 27 -12.35 -9.22 11.65
N LEU A 28 -11.23 -9.84 12.00
CA LEU A 28 -10.05 -9.16 12.51
C LEU A 28 -9.06 -8.96 11.37
N ILE A 29 -8.74 -7.70 11.07
CA ILE A 29 -7.74 -7.32 10.07
C ILE A 29 -6.56 -6.71 10.81
N THR A 30 -5.36 -7.21 10.51
CA THR A 30 -4.11 -6.70 11.08
C THR A 30 -3.46 -5.72 10.11
N TYR A 31 -2.90 -4.64 10.64
CA TYR A 31 -2.11 -3.69 9.87
C TYR A 31 -0.69 -3.62 10.43
N ARG A 32 0.28 -3.36 9.55
CA ARG A 32 1.66 -3.06 9.94
C ARG A 32 2.11 -1.74 9.33
N ALA A 33 3.14 -1.16 9.92
CA ALA A 33 3.88 -0.08 9.26
C ALA A 33 4.45 -0.61 7.93
N LEU A 34 4.45 0.25 6.91
CA LEU A 34 5.07 -0.08 5.63
C LEU A 34 6.54 -0.42 5.86
N GLU A 35 7.00 -1.46 5.17
CA GLU A 35 8.43 -1.74 5.06
C GLU A 35 9.11 -0.62 4.25
N ARG A 36 10.42 -0.75 3.99
CA ARG A 36 11.16 0.25 3.22
C ARG A 36 10.51 0.41 1.84
N VAL A 37 9.94 1.60 1.60
CA VAL A 37 9.43 2.03 0.29
C VAL A 37 10.63 2.37 -0.59
N GLU A 38 10.62 1.86 -1.82
CA GLU A 38 11.77 1.99 -2.72
C GLU A 38 11.35 2.59 -4.06
N LEU A 39 11.98 3.69 -4.43
CA LEU A 39 11.97 4.15 -5.81
C LEU A 39 12.96 3.29 -6.60
N GLN A 40 12.52 2.67 -7.70
CA GLN A 40 13.42 1.95 -8.58
C GLN A 40 14.53 2.87 -9.09
N SER A 41 15.70 2.28 -9.36
CA SER A 41 16.85 3.01 -9.88
C SER A 41 16.46 3.79 -11.13
N VAL A 42 16.64 5.11 -11.07
CA VAL A 42 16.34 6.02 -12.17
C VAL A 42 17.62 6.15 -13.00
N PRO A 43 17.62 5.75 -14.29
CA PRO A 43 18.79 5.90 -15.14
C PRO A 43 19.08 7.38 -15.40
N GLN A 44 20.19 7.68 -16.08
CA GLN A 44 20.42 9.03 -16.59
C GLN A 44 19.23 9.46 -17.46
N LEU A 45 18.65 10.60 -17.09
CA LEU A 45 17.48 11.16 -17.75
C LEU A 45 17.89 12.15 -18.81
N GLU A 46 17.17 12.15 -19.92
CA GLU A 46 17.37 13.12 -20.99
C GLU A 46 16.39 14.28 -20.80
N VAL A 47 16.91 15.49 -20.72
CA VAL A 47 16.09 16.70 -20.54
C VAL A 47 15.04 16.79 -21.67
N GLY A 48 13.78 17.02 -21.28
CA GLY A 48 12.66 17.11 -22.20
C GLY A 48 12.07 15.77 -22.66
N LYS A 49 12.70 14.64 -22.33
CA LYS A 49 12.11 13.31 -22.55
C LYS A 49 11.30 12.85 -21.35
N SER A 50 10.26 12.05 -21.63
CA SER A 50 9.42 11.42 -20.62
C SER A 50 10.02 10.07 -20.20
N HIS A 51 10.10 9.85 -18.89
CA HIS A 51 10.65 8.65 -18.27
C HIS A 51 9.70 8.11 -17.21
N LYS A 52 9.66 6.79 -17.03
CA LYS A 52 8.79 6.17 -16.03
C LYS A 52 9.50 6.08 -14.68
N LEU A 53 8.97 6.75 -13.67
CA LEU A 53 9.30 6.50 -12.28
C LEU A 53 8.46 5.33 -11.76
N VAL A 54 9.09 4.41 -11.05
CA VAL A 54 8.41 3.24 -10.46
C VAL A 54 8.69 3.23 -8.97
N CYS A 55 7.64 3.35 -8.16
CA CYS A 55 7.71 3.23 -6.71
C CYS A 55 7.17 1.87 -6.30
N ASN A 56 8.01 1.10 -5.61
CA ASN A 56 7.66 -0.19 -5.04
C ASN A 56 7.34 -0.01 -3.55
N VAL A 57 6.13 -0.41 -3.18
CA VAL A 57 5.70 -0.49 -1.78
C VAL A 57 5.48 -1.97 -1.46
N PRO A 58 6.47 -2.65 -0.86
CA PRO A 58 6.32 -4.05 -0.54
C PRO A 58 5.31 -4.24 0.59
N GLN A 59 4.72 -5.43 0.63
CA GLN A 59 4.17 -5.99 1.87
C GLN A 59 3.00 -5.19 2.49
N VAL A 60 2.19 -4.57 1.62
CA VAL A 60 1.05 -3.71 1.95
C VAL A 60 -0.17 -4.56 2.32
N ALA A 61 -0.69 -4.36 3.54
CA ALA A 61 -1.95 -4.94 3.99
C ALA A 61 -2.59 -4.08 5.10
N PRO A 62 -3.91 -3.81 5.03
CA PRO A 62 -4.78 -4.02 3.88
C PRO A 62 -4.59 -2.93 2.81
N ILE A 63 -4.70 -3.28 1.53
CA ILE A 63 -4.34 -2.36 0.43
C ILE A 63 -5.22 -1.11 0.34
N GLN A 64 -6.50 -1.21 0.68
CA GLN A 64 -7.46 -0.11 0.53
C GLN A 64 -7.11 1.16 1.32
N ASN A 65 -6.28 1.02 2.35
CA ASN A 65 -5.85 2.12 3.21
C ASN A 65 -4.52 2.74 2.76
N LEU A 66 -3.92 2.25 1.67
CA LEU A 66 -2.68 2.79 1.13
C LEU A 66 -2.95 4.07 0.33
N THR A 67 -2.10 5.07 0.54
CA THR A 67 -1.95 6.22 -0.35
C THR A 67 -0.48 6.39 -0.68
N VAL A 68 -0.15 6.46 -1.96
CA VAL A 68 1.21 6.70 -2.44
C VAL A 68 1.27 8.10 -3.03
N ILE A 69 2.24 8.89 -2.58
CA ILE A 69 2.45 10.25 -3.07
C ILE A 69 3.85 10.34 -3.64
N MET A 70 3.96 10.68 -4.92
CA MET A 70 5.23 10.94 -5.58
C MET A 70 5.54 12.43 -5.58
N TRP A 71 6.79 12.76 -5.27
CA TRP A 71 7.27 14.13 -5.12
C TRP A 71 8.46 14.41 -6.03
N ARG A 72 8.54 15.67 -6.46
CA ARG A 72 9.69 16.29 -7.14
C ARG A 72 10.17 17.45 -6.28
N GLY A 73 11.18 17.21 -5.45
CA GLY A 73 11.53 18.15 -4.38
C GLY A 73 10.33 18.38 -3.47
N ARG A 74 9.75 19.58 -3.51
CA ARG A 74 8.56 19.97 -2.72
C ARG A 74 7.25 19.94 -3.51
N GLU A 75 7.31 19.58 -4.79
CA GLU A 75 6.14 19.53 -5.65
C GLU A 75 5.54 18.13 -5.65
N ARG A 76 4.23 18.04 -5.43
CA ARG A 76 3.50 16.77 -5.51
C ARG A 76 3.19 16.46 -6.97
N LEU A 77 3.79 15.41 -7.52
CA LEU A 77 3.62 14.98 -8.91
C LEU A 77 2.38 14.11 -9.10
N HIS A 78 2.20 13.14 -8.19
CA HIS A 78 1.16 12.14 -8.32
C HIS A 78 0.66 11.68 -6.96
N THR A 79 -0.60 11.29 -6.91
CA THR A 79 -1.21 10.64 -5.75
C THR A 79 -2.04 9.48 -6.26
N GLU A 80 -1.73 8.29 -5.78
CA GLU A 80 -2.47 7.07 -6.09
C GLU A 80 -3.08 6.52 -4.80
N THR A 81 -4.37 6.20 -4.88
CA THR A 81 -5.18 5.68 -3.78
C THR A 81 -5.80 4.35 -4.20
N PHE A 82 -5.96 3.43 -3.25
CA PHE A 82 -6.38 2.07 -3.53
C PHE A 82 -7.74 1.71 -2.91
N GLU A 83 -8.56 2.72 -2.58
CA GLU A 83 -9.83 2.58 -1.85
C GLU A 83 -10.81 1.57 -2.48
N GLN A 84 -10.78 1.40 -3.80
CA GLN A 84 -11.64 0.46 -4.53
C GLN A 84 -11.12 -0.98 -4.55
N GLN A 85 -9.90 -1.20 -4.08
CA GLN A 85 -9.33 -2.54 -3.96
C GLN A 85 -9.74 -3.16 -2.63
N SER A 86 -9.75 -4.49 -2.57
CA SER A 86 -10.09 -5.21 -1.34
C SER A 86 -9.19 -6.43 -1.26
N GLN A 87 -8.03 -6.25 -0.63
CA GLN A 87 -7.10 -7.33 -0.38
C GLN A 87 -6.52 -7.16 1.02
N ASP A 88 -6.84 -8.13 1.88
CA ASP A 88 -6.37 -8.12 3.26
C ASP A 88 -4.97 -8.72 3.38
N GLU A 89 -4.57 -9.57 2.43
CA GLU A 89 -3.24 -10.19 2.41
C GLU A 89 -2.18 -9.24 1.85
N PRO A 90 -0.90 -9.37 2.28
CA PRO A 90 0.18 -8.51 1.83
C PRO A 90 0.43 -8.60 0.33
N VAL A 91 0.57 -7.44 -0.30
CA VAL A 91 0.91 -7.34 -1.72
C VAL A 91 2.06 -6.37 -1.96
N LEU A 92 2.79 -6.63 -3.05
CA LEU A 92 3.68 -5.64 -3.64
C LEU A 92 2.85 -4.68 -4.48
N VAL A 93 2.85 -3.41 -4.11
CA VAL A 93 2.22 -2.35 -4.89
C VAL A 93 3.28 -1.64 -5.72
N GLN A 94 3.00 -1.45 -7.01
CA GLN A 94 3.85 -0.71 -7.93
C GLN A 94 3.08 0.49 -8.47
N VAL A 95 3.54 1.69 -8.14
CA VAL A 95 3.00 2.95 -8.67
C VAL A 95 3.92 3.46 -9.75
N ILE A 96 3.37 3.74 -10.93
CA ILE A 96 4.14 4.18 -12.09
C ILE A 96 3.69 5.57 -12.51
N HIS A 97 4.62 6.52 -12.57
CA HIS A 97 4.34 7.87 -13.01
C HIS A 97 5.32 8.34 -14.09
N PRO A 98 4.84 8.85 -15.24
CA PRO A 98 5.71 9.48 -16.22
C PRO A 98 6.20 10.84 -15.72
N LEU A 99 7.51 11.04 -15.70
CA LEU A 99 8.18 12.30 -15.41
C LEU A 99 8.89 12.80 -16.66
N THR A 100 8.65 14.05 -17.04
CA THR A 100 9.50 14.75 -18.01
C THR A 100 10.67 15.40 -17.28
N ALA A 101 11.89 15.02 -17.64
CA ALA A 101 13.09 15.47 -16.95
C ALA A 101 13.44 16.93 -17.28
N ARG A 102 13.85 17.69 -16.27
CA ARG A 102 14.28 19.08 -16.37
C ARG A 102 15.73 19.22 -15.92
N ARG A 103 16.40 20.30 -16.34
CA ARG A 103 17.79 20.59 -15.93
C ARG A 103 17.92 20.75 -14.41
N GLU A 104 16.90 21.29 -13.76
CA GLU A 104 16.82 21.48 -12.30
C GLU A 104 16.58 20.19 -11.50
N ASP A 105 16.27 19.07 -12.18
CA ASP A 105 16.16 17.76 -11.51
C ASP A 105 17.53 17.09 -11.34
N ASN A 106 18.60 17.67 -11.91
CA ASN A 106 19.97 17.26 -11.65
C ASN A 106 20.41 17.81 -10.28
N GLY A 107 20.61 16.90 -9.32
CA GLY A 107 20.88 17.21 -7.91
C GLY A 107 22.16 18.01 -7.66
#